data_AF-A0A7J3ELN7-F1
#
_entry.id   AF-A0A7J3ELN7-F1
#
_cell.length_a   1.000
_cell.length_b   1.000
_cell.length_c   1.000
_cell.angle_alpha   90.00
_cell.angle_beta   90.00
_cell.angle_gamma   90.00
#
_symmetry.space_group_name_H-M   'P 1'
#
loop_
_entity.id
_entity.type
_entity.pdbx_description
1 polymer ?
#
loop_
_entity_poly.entity_id
_entity_poly.type
_entity_poly.pdbx_seq_one_letter_code
_entity_poly.pdbx_strand_id
1 'polypeptide(L)' 'MVSSRLVRDCVSGISFDAAHYSLVEGELLLHGHTFSVEVCVEGYLSGSWVVDFIELRKLVEKLVG' A
#
# COMPACT_ATOMS: atom_id res chain seq x y z
N MET A 1 -12.52 13.60 21.17
CA MET A 1 -12.45 14.88 20.45
C MET A 1 -11.82 14.59 19.10
N VAL A 2 -12.47 14.94 17.99
CA VAL A 2 -11.91 14.75 16.64
C VAL A 2 -10.96 15.93 16.39
N SER A 3 -9.72 15.63 16.02
CA SER A 3 -8.71 16.64 15.69
C SER A 3 -9.07 17.37 14.39
N SER A 4 -8.83 18.68 14.30
CA SER A 4 -8.98 19.45 13.05
C SER A 4 -7.78 19.30 12.10
N ARG A 5 -6.77 18.51 12.49
CA ARG A 5 -5.56 18.28 11.70
C ARG A 5 -5.75 17.05 10.80
N LEU A 6 -5.69 17.27 9.49
CA LEU A 6 -5.51 16.20 8.51
C LEU A 6 -4.11 15.61 8.70
N VAL A 7 -4.04 14.31 8.90
CA VAL A 7 -2.80 13.55 8.98
C VAL A 7 -2.91 12.29 8.13
N ARG A 8 -1.78 11.62 7.91
CA ARG A 8 -1.68 10.46 7.03
C ARG A 8 -0.99 9.32 7.78
N ASP A 9 -1.65 8.17 7.81
CA ASP A 9 -1.10 6.92 8.31
C ASP A 9 -0.78 6.02 7.12
N CYS A 10 0.42 5.43 7.11
CA CYS A 10 0.87 4.56 6.03
C CYS A 10 1.32 3.20 6.57
N VAL A 11 1.05 2.14 5.82
CA VAL A 11 1.61 0.80 6.02
C VAL A 11 2.48 0.46 4.82
N SER A 12 3.72 0.05 5.10
CA SER A 12 4.74 -0.32 4.11
C SER A 12 5.41 -1.65 4.48
N GLY A 13 6.39 -2.08 3.68
CA GLY A 13 7.08 -3.36 3.89
C GLY A 13 6.28 -4.59 3.44
N ILE A 14 5.27 -4.36 2.59
CA ILE A 14 4.49 -5.42 1.95
C ILE A 14 5.01 -5.55 0.52
N SER A 15 5.26 -6.78 0.09
CA SER A 15 5.77 -7.06 -1.25
C SER A 15 5.21 -8.35 -1.80
N PHE A 16 5.14 -8.45 -3.12
CA PHE A 16 4.81 -9.67 -3.83
C PHE A 16 5.70 -9.84 -5.06
N ASP A 17 5.99 -11.09 -5.39
CA ASP A 17 6.74 -11.45 -6.59
C ASP A 17 5.76 -11.83 -7.69
N ALA A 18 5.91 -11.23 -8.88
CA ALA A 18 5.09 -11.57 -10.03
C ALA A 18 5.85 -11.45 -11.35
N ALA A 19 5.50 -12.34 -12.28
CA ALA A 19 5.90 -12.24 -13.68
C ALA A 19 4.79 -11.57 -14.50
N HIS A 20 5.18 -10.77 -15.48
CA HIS A 20 4.25 -10.05 -16.36
C HIS A 20 4.89 -9.70 -17.70
N TYR A 21 4.06 -9.38 -18.68
CA TYR A 21 4.49 -8.77 -19.94
C TYR A 21 4.30 -7.26 -19.87
N SER A 22 5.32 -6.49 -20.26
CA SER A 22 5.16 -5.05 -20.49
C SER A 22 6.01 -4.57 -21.66
N LEU A 23 5.69 -3.38 -22.16
CA LEU A 23 6.49 -2.73 -23.20
C LEU A 23 7.77 -2.16 -22.59
N VAL A 24 8.92 -2.62 -23.09
CA VAL A 24 10.24 -2.12 -22.75
C VAL A 24 10.93 -1.77 -24.07
N GLU A 25 11.26 -0.51 -24.25
CA GLU A 25 11.88 0.00 -25.49
C GLU A 25 11.10 -0.36 -26.78
N GLY A 26 9.78 -0.49 -26.68
CA GLY A 26 8.90 -0.82 -27.81
C GLY A 26 8.69 -2.32 -28.05
N GLU A 27 9.38 -3.19 -27.31
CA GLU A 27 9.18 -4.64 -27.36
C GLU A 27 8.34 -5.13 -26.18
N LEU A 28 7.44 -6.07 -26.43
CA LEU A 28 6.64 -6.70 -25.39
C LEU A 28 7.44 -7.85 -24.77
N LEU A 29 7.95 -7.66 -23.55
CA LEU A 29 8.87 -8.59 -22.90
C LEU A 29 8.27 -9.23 -21.64
N LEU A 30 8.40 -10.57 -21.53
CA LEU A 30 8.12 -11.31 -20.30
C LEU A 30 9.30 -11.16 -19.34
N HIS A 31 9.02 -10.73 -18.12
CA HIS A 31 9.99 -10.64 -17.03
C HIS A 31 9.27 -10.66 -15.68
N GLY A 32 10.00 -10.52 -14.58
CA GLY A 32 9.41 -10.47 -13.25
C GLY A 32 10.04 -9.43 -12.34
N HIS A 33 9.31 -9.06 -11.30
CA HIS A 33 9.74 -8.10 -10.28
C HIS A 33 9.28 -8.56 -8.90
N THR A 34 10.00 -8.07 -7.89
CA THR A 34 9.45 -7.93 -6.55
C THR A 34 8.79 -6.55 -6.46
N PHE A 35 7.46 -6.54 -6.48
CA PHE A 35 6.66 -5.32 -6.34
C PHE A 35 6.53 -4.96 -4.86
N SER A 36 6.82 -3.71 -4.51
CA SER A 36 6.63 -3.18 -3.16
C SER A 36 5.37 -2.32 -3.09
N VAL A 37 4.58 -2.50 -2.03
CA VAL A 37 3.31 -1.81 -1.82
C VAL A 37 3.38 -0.96 -0.55
N GLU A 38 3.03 0.31 -0.68
CA GLU A 38 2.75 1.22 0.42
C GLU A 38 1.31 1.72 0.29
N VAL A 39 0.55 1.66 1.38
CA VAL A 39 -0.84 2.14 1.42
C VAL A 39 -0.95 3.20 2.49
N CYS A 40 -1.42 4.38 2.09
CA CYS A 40 -1.62 5.52 2.97
C CYS A 40 -3.09 5.94 3.02
N VAL A 41 -3.57 6.24 4.22
CA VAL A 41 -4.92 6.77 4.46
C VAL A 41 -4.78 8.15 5.09
N GLU A 42 -5.49 9.12 4.52
CA GLU A 42 -5.50 10.50 4.99
C GLU A 42 -6.86 10.84 5.61
N GLY A 43 -6.83 11.51 6.76
CA GLY A 43 -8.05 11.87 7.47
C GLY A 43 -7.79 12.59 8.79
N TYR A 44 -8.89 12.86 9.50
CA TYR A 44 -8.82 13.44 10.83
C TYR A 44 -8.55 12.35 11.86
N LEU A 45 -7.80 12.70 12.91
CA LEU A 45 -7.53 11.77 13.99
C LEU A 45 -8.82 11.38 14.73
N SER A 46 -9.03 10.07 14.85
CA SER A 46 -9.98 9.45 15.76
C SER A 46 -9.19 8.83 16.92
N GLY A 47 -8.95 9.61 17.98
CA GLY A 47 -7.98 9.24 19.01
C GLY A 47 -6.56 9.61 18.59
N SER A 48 -5.69 8.62 18.39
CA SER A 48 -4.26 8.82 18.07
C SER A 48 -3.88 8.47 16.63
N TRP A 49 -4.82 7.96 15.83
CA TRP A 49 -4.61 7.55 14.44
C TRP A 49 -5.79 7.93 13.56
N VAL A 50 -5.56 7.97 12.25
CA VAL A 50 -6.58 8.10 11.20
C VAL A 50 -7.30 6.78 11.00
N VAL A 51 -6.53 5.69 11.03
CA VAL A 51 -6.99 4.32 10.82
C VAL A 51 -6.19 3.38 11.70
N ASP A 52 -6.79 2.28 12.13
CA ASP A 52 -6.03 1.21 12.79
C ASP A 52 -5.01 0.63 11.79
N PHE A 53 -3.72 0.87 12.03
CA PHE A 53 -2.64 0.42 11.16
C PHE A 53 -2.48 -1.11 11.14
N ILE A 54 -2.93 -1.82 12.17
CA ILE A 54 -2.93 -3.29 12.22
C ILE A 54 -4.04 -3.83 11.31
N GLU A 55 -5.23 -3.24 11.35
CA GLU A 55 -6.33 -3.62 10.45
C GLU A 55 -6.00 -3.29 8.99
N LEU A 56 -5.44 -2.10 8.73
CA LEU A 56 -5.00 -1.72 7.40
C LEU A 56 -3.95 -2.71 6.86
N ARG A 57 -2.96 -3.08 7.68
CA ARG A 57 -1.95 -4.07 7.30
C ARG A 57 -2.57 -5.42 6.94
N LYS A 58 -3.45 -5.96 7.79
CA LYS A 58 -4.13 -7.25 7.53
C LYS A 58 -4.93 -7.23 6.23
N LEU A 59 -5.60 -6.12 5.94
CA LEU A 59 -6.36 -5.95 4.70
C LEU A 59 -5.43 -5.95 3.48
N VAL A 60 -4.33 -5.19 3.53
CA VAL A 60 -3.38 -5.11 2.42
C VAL A 60 -2.67 -6.45 2.21
N GLU A 61 -2.23 -7.11 3.28
CA GLU A 61 -1.63 -8.44 3.20
C GLU A 61 -2.57 -9.46 2.55
N LYS A 62 -3.87 -9.45 2.88
CA LYS A 62 -4.89 -10.32 2.26
C LYS A 62 -5.13 -10.03 0.76
N LEU A 63 -4.89 -8.80 0.32
CA LEU A 63 -5.05 -8.41 -1.08
C LEU A 63 -3.81 -8.71 -1.91
N VAL A 64 -2.65 -8.61 -1.30
CA VAL A 64 -1.34 -8.81 -1.93
C VAL A 64 -0.91 -10.29 -1.89
N GLY A 65 -1.48 -11.10 -0.98
CA GLY A 65 -1.25 -12.55 -0.86
C GLY A 65 -2.52 -13.34 -0.55
#